data_AF-K6ZUQ0-F1
#
_entry.id   AF-K6ZUQ0-F1
#
_cell.length_a   1.000
_cell.length_b   1.000
_cell.length_c   1.000
_cell.angle_alpha   90.00
_cell.angle_beta   90.00
_cell.angle_gamma   90.00
#
_symmetry.space_group_name_H-M   'P 1'
#
loop_
_entity.id
_entity.type
_entity.pdbx_description
1 polymer ?
#
loop_
_entity_poly.entity_id
_entity_poly.type
_entity_poly.pdbx_seq_one_letter_code
_entity_poly.pdbx_strand_id
1 'polypeptide(L)'
;MNKLYIFVCLSMLITACGGGGSQSITAVPLPPAGEPLPVPIESQPAVTEFSLEESNPKEAGDMIGSSAKTSHEIVVPNGFALSSERSFDLRITRAQDDNEAAYLSLCSDYKQYNDGSYSINYDSCLLRTSLSDINYEAVIIVTNDTPGLVAALWFMDESKKPLITDWRF
;
A
#
# COMPACT_ATOMS: atom_id res chain seq x y z
N MET A 1 -44.89 -18.86 -23.47
CA MET A 1 -44.54 -17.59 -24.15
C MET A 1 -44.89 -16.46 -23.20
N ASN A 2 -43.95 -15.94 -22.41
CA ASN A 2 -44.18 -14.76 -21.54
C ASN A 2 -42.89 -14.15 -20.92
N LYS A 3 -41.71 -14.38 -21.50
CA LYS A 3 -40.42 -13.91 -20.93
C LYS A 3 -39.67 -12.91 -21.83
N LEU A 4 -40.36 -12.24 -22.75
CA LEU A 4 -39.76 -11.33 -23.72
C LEU A 4 -40.41 -9.94 -23.73
N TYR A 5 -40.79 -9.40 -22.57
CA TYR A 5 -41.39 -8.05 -22.47
C TYR A 5 -40.79 -7.18 -21.35
N ILE A 6 -39.67 -7.59 -20.75
CA ILE A 6 -39.00 -6.80 -19.68
C ILE A 6 -37.84 -5.94 -20.22
N PHE A 7 -37.51 -6.01 -21.51
CA PHE A 7 -36.34 -5.32 -22.08
C PHE A 7 -36.64 -4.03 -22.86
N VAL A 8 -37.88 -3.53 -22.87
CA VAL A 8 -38.30 -2.40 -23.75
C VAL A 8 -38.74 -1.13 -22.99
N CYS A 9 -38.69 -1.10 -21.65
CA CYS A 9 -39.23 0.05 -20.89
C CYS A 9 -38.19 0.94 -20.17
N LEU A 10 -36.88 0.69 -20.29
CA LEU A 10 -35.86 1.46 -19.56
C LEU A 10 -35.00 2.35 -20.48
N SER A 11 -35.64 3.09 -21.39
CA SER A 11 -34.94 3.97 -22.36
C SER A 11 -35.50 5.39 -22.45
N MET A 12 -36.33 5.85 -21.50
CA MET A 12 -37.03 7.15 -21.62
C MET A 12 -36.90 8.09 -20.41
N LEU A 13 -35.75 8.18 -19.75
CA LEU A 13 -35.59 9.10 -18.60
C LEU A 13 -34.32 9.97 -18.59
N ILE A 14 -33.82 10.39 -19.75
CA ILE A 14 -32.76 11.42 -19.77
C ILE A 14 -33.07 12.54 -20.78
N THR A 15 -34.15 13.28 -20.52
CA THR A 15 -34.37 14.62 -21.06
C THR A 15 -34.83 15.57 -19.95
N ALA A 16 -33.88 16.28 -19.36
CA ALA A 16 -34.12 17.56 -18.69
C ALA A 16 -32.78 18.31 -18.67
N CYS A 17 -32.63 19.35 -19.48
CA CYS A 17 -33.07 20.72 -19.19
C CYS A 17 -32.15 21.39 -18.16
N GLY A 18 -31.32 22.32 -18.65
CA GLY A 18 -30.44 23.17 -17.86
C GLY A 18 -29.95 24.34 -18.70
N GLY A 19 -30.90 25.09 -19.28
CA GLY A 19 -30.63 26.37 -19.94
C GLY A 19 -30.71 27.53 -18.94
N GLY A 20 -29.93 28.58 -19.18
CA GLY A 20 -30.07 29.85 -18.48
C GLY A 20 -28.86 30.75 -18.61
N GLY A 21 -28.86 31.64 -19.60
CA GLY A 21 -27.91 32.76 -19.67
C GLY A 21 -28.35 33.93 -18.79
N SER A 22 -27.41 34.79 -18.40
CA SER A 22 -27.61 36.25 -18.40
C SER A 22 -26.31 37.02 -18.12
N GLN A 23 -26.09 37.97 -19.03
CA GLN A 23 -25.70 39.36 -18.82
C GLN A 23 -24.36 39.70 -18.16
N SER A 24 -23.57 40.37 -19.00
CA SER A 24 -22.43 41.24 -18.73
C SER A 24 -22.63 42.12 -17.49
N ILE A 25 -21.67 42.08 -16.57
CA ILE A 25 -21.42 43.15 -15.61
C ILE A 25 -20.03 43.71 -15.93
N THR A 26 -20.02 44.89 -16.53
CA THR A 26 -18.84 45.73 -16.64
C THR A 26 -18.38 46.09 -15.23
N ALA A 27 -17.25 45.53 -14.79
CA ALA A 27 -16.62 45.91 -13.53
C ALA A 27 -15.96 47.29 -13.67
N VAL A 28 -16.37 48.21 -12.81
CA VAL A 28 -15.71 49.50 -12.57
C VAL A 28 -14.40 49.24 -11.81
N PRO A 29 -13.25 49.86 -12.17
CA PRO A 29 -12.00 49.62 -11.45
C PRO A 29 -12.01 50.33 -10.08
N LEU A 30 -11.69 49.59 -9.01
CA LEU A 30 -11.34 50.16 -7.70
C LEU A 30 -9.82 50.41 -7.61
N PRO A 31 -9.38 51.37 -6.78
CA PRO A 31 -8.00 51.88 -6.73
C PRO A 31 -7.00 50.87 -6.14
N PRO A 32 -5.69 51.00 -6.42
CA PRO A 32 -4.68 50.06 -5.98
C PRO A 32 -4.29 50.32 -4.52
N ALA A 33 -4.43 49.33 -3.65
CA ALA A 33 -3.82 49.35 -2.32
C ALA A 33 -3.63 47.92 -1.80
N GLY A 34 -2.39 47.61 -1.41
CA GLY A 34 -2.04 46.45 -0.59
C GLY A 34 -1.13 45.45 -1.28
N GLU A 35 0.13 45.45 -0.88
CA GLU A 35 1.12 44.42 -1.17
C GLU A 35 0.57 43.01 -0.84
N PRO A 36 0.91 41.96 -1.61
CA PRO A 36 0.49 40.62 -1.26
C PRO A 36 1.25 40.17 -0.01
N LEU A 37 0.49 39.88 1.05
CA LEU A 37 0.96 39.04 2.15
C LEU A 37 1.46 37.70 1.57
N PRO A 38 2.57 37.15 2.08
CA PRO A 38 3.04 35.84 1.62
C PRO A 38 1.95 34.81 1.84
N VAL A 39 1.67 34.05 0.80
CA VAL A 39 0.76 32.89 0.78
C VAL A 39 1.11 31.98 1.97
N PRO A 40 0.15 31.58 2.81
CA PRO A 40 0.39 30.58 3.84
C PRO A 40 0.97 29.30 3.24
N ILE A 41 2.00 28.83 3.92
CA ILE A 41 2.88 27.71 3.63
C ILE A 41 2.15 26.51 2.99
N GLU A 42 2.69 26.12 1.85
CA GLU A 42 2.65 24.82 1.19
C GLU A 42 2.21 23.68 2.12
N SER A 43 1.04 23.13 1.80
CA SER A 43 0.52 21.87 2.33
C SER A 43 1.57 20.78 2.17
N GLN A 44 2.13 20.35 3.30
CA GLN A 44 2.94 19.13 3.39
C GLN A 44 2.15 17.98 2.75
N PRO A 45 2.76 17.15 1.88
CA PRO A 45 2.07 16.03 1.32
C PRO A 45 1.61 15.10 2.45
N ALA A 46 0.36 14.69 2.36
CA ALA A 46 -0.23 13.56 3.05
C ALA A 46 0.59 12.29 2.74
N VAL A 47 1.60 11.98 3.55
CA VAL A 47 2.45 10.81 3.31
C VAL A 47 1.90 9.62 4.08
N THR A 48 1.47 8.59 3.34
CA THR A 48 1.25 7.26 3.91
C THR A 48 2.60 6.58 4.12
N GLU A 49 2.86 6.12 5.35
CA GLU A 49 4.10 5.48 5.78
C GLU A 49 3.91 3.97 5.93
N PHE A 50 4.91 3.22 5.49
CA PHE A 50 4.99 1.77 5.63
C PHE A 50 6.25 1.42 6.41
N SER A 51 6.11 0.56 7.42
CA SER A 51 7.24 0.01 8.17
C SER A 51 7.10 -1.50 8.28
N LEU A 52 8.23 -2.20 8.17
CA LEU A 52 8.32 -3.64 8.33
C LEU A 52 9.60 -3.96 9.09
N GLU A 53 9.45 -4.46 10.32
CA GLU A 53 10.56 -4.71 11.24
C GLU A 53 10.60 -6.19 11.63
N GLU A 54 11.77 -6.83 11.64
CA GLU A 54 11.87 -8.23 12.06
C GLU A 54 11.66 -8.35 13.58
N SER A 55 10.70 -9.18 13.97
CA SER A 55 10.35 -9.43 15.36
C SER A 55 11.41 -10.33 16.00
N ASN A 56 12.15 -9.79 16.98
CA ASN A 56 13.19 -10.49 17.72
C ASN A 56 14.29 -11.08 16.80
N PRO A 57 15.09 -10.23 16.14
CA PRO A 57 16.13 -10.67 15.21
C PRO A 57 17.09 -11.62 15.94
N LYS A 58 17.25 -12.82 15.40
CA LYS A 58 18.15 -13.81 15.98
C LYS A 58 19.57 -13.27 15.82
N GLU A 59 20.21 -12.89 16.94
CA GLU A 59 21.63 -12.55 16.92
C GLU A 59 22.40 -13.71 16.29
N ALA A 60 23.29 -13.38 15.35
CA ALA A 60 24.27 -14.33 14.84
C ALA A 60 25.19 -14.69 16.00
N GLY A 61 24.80 -15.72 16.77
CA GLY A 61 25.64 -16.28 17.81
C GLY A 61 27.01 -16.60 17.22
N ASP A 62 28.06 -16.28 18.00
CA ASP A 62 29.46 -16.49 17.64
C ASP A 62 29.61 -17.79 16.85
N MET A 63 30.00 -17.67 15.58
CA MET A 63 30.08 -18.78 14.63
C MET A 63 31.28 -19.64 15.03
N ILE A 64 31.11 -20.46 16.06
CA ILE A 64 32.09 -21.48 16.42
C ILE A 64 32.10 -22.48 15.26
N GLY A 65 33.15 -22.42 14.44
CA GLY A 65 33.33 -23.32 13.31
C GLY A 65 33.18 -24.77 13.76
N SER A 66 32.30 -25.51 13.07
CA SER A 66 32.10 -26.94 13.35
C SER A 66 33.36 -27.72 13.01
N SER A 67 33.91 -28.47 13.98
CA SER A 67 35.02 -29.39 13.76
C SER A 67 34.56 -30.79 13.31
N ALA A 68 33.25 -30.97 13.08
CA ALA A 68 32.69 -32.26 12.70
C ALA A 68 33.24 -32.73 11.36
N LYS A 69 33.78 -33.96 11.32
CA LYS A 69 34.29 -34.60 10.09
C LYS A 69 33.28 -35.54 9.46
N THR A 70 32.28 -35.97 10.24
CA THR A 70 31.23 -36.89 9.80
C THR A 70 29.86 -36.37 10.26
N SER A 71 28.78 -36.81 9.59
CA SER A 71 27.41 -36.41 9.95
C SER A 71 26.99 -36.84 11.37
N HIS A 72 27.67 -37.84 11.95
CA HIS A 72 27.42 -38.31 13.31
C HIS A 72 28.00 -37.38 14.38
N GLU A 73 28.88 -36.46 14.01
CA GLU A 73 29.55 -35.51 14.91
C GLU A 73 28.85 -34.13 14.94
N ILE A 74 27.80 -33.93 14.14
CA ILE A 74 27.04 -32.67 14.11
C ILE A 74 26.23 -32.56 15.41
N VAL A 75 26.58 -31.57 16.23
CA VAL A 75 25.86 -31.24 17.47
C VAL A 75 25.21 -29.87 17.30
N VAL A 76 23.90 -29.80 17.55
CA VAL A 76 23.17 -28.53 17.61
C VAL A 76 23.42 -27.90 18.98
N PRO A 77 23.98 -26.68 19.05
CA PRO A 77 24.19 -26.01 20.33
C PRO A 77 22.88 -25.84 21.09
N ASN A 78 22.95 -25.93 22.42
CA ASN A 78 21.79 -25.64 23.28
C ASN A 78 21.29 -24.22 23.01
N GLY A 79 19.98 -24.04 22.83
CA GLY A 79 19.37 -22.76 22.50
C GLY A 79 19.34 -22.42 21.00
N PHE A 80 19.93 -23.25 20.13
CA PHE A 80 19.79 -23.07 18.68
C PHE A 80 18.40 -23.49 18.21
N ALA A 81 17.55 -22.51 17.90
CA ALA A 81 16.28 -22.75 17.24
C ALA A 81 16.50 -23.06 15.76
N LEU A 82 16.03 -24.23 15.31
CA LEU A 82 15.98 -24.63 13.89
C LEU A 82 14.77 -24.03 13.17
N SER A 83 14.33 -22.84 13.57
CA SER A 83 13.17 -22.19 12.94
C SER A 83 13.50 -21.84 11.49
N SER A 84 12.69 -22.38 10.58
CA SER A 84 12.74 -22.04 9.15
C SER A 84 11.88 -20.82 8.83
N GLU A 85 11.43 -20.10 9.85
CA GLU A 85 10.48 -18.99 9.77
C GLU A 85 11.04 -17.76 10.48
N ARG A 86 10.69 -16.59 9.95
CA ARG A 86 10.92 -15.25 10.50
C ARG A 86 9.58 -14.56 10.69
N SER A 87 9.49 -13.75 11.72
CA SER A 87 8.31 -12.92 12.00
C SER A 87 8.66 -11.46 11.78
N PHE A 88 7.74 -10.69 11.22
CA PHE A 88 7.89 -9.27 10.97
C PHE A 88 6.65 -8.51 11.47
N ASP A 89 6.86 -7.39 12.12
CA ASP A 89 5.83 -6.44 12.50
C ASP A 89 5.62 -5.44 11.36
N LEU A 90 4.48 -5.59 10.65
CA LEU A 90 4.04 -4.66 9.61
C LEU A 90 3.20 -3.55 10.23
N ARG A 91 3.55 -2.31 9.91
CA ARG A 91 2.80 -1.12 10.33
C ARG A 91 2.55 -0.21 9.14
N ILE A 92 1.31 0.26 9.00
CA ILE A 92 0.90 1.22 7.97
C ILE A 92 0.18 2.37 8.64
N THR A 93 0.68 3.58 8.41
CA THR A 93 0.10 4.82 8.91
C THR A 93 -0.32 5.66 7.72
N ARG A 94 -1.63 5.85 7.53
CA ARG A 94 -2.20 6.62 6.43
C ARG A 94 -2.35 8.09 6.79
N ALA A 95 -2.37 8.95 5.80
CA ALA A 95 -2.64 10.36 6.04
C ALA A 95 -4.11 10.61 6.36
N GLN A 96 -4.39 11.62 7.20
CA GLN A 96 -5.74 11.94 7.69
C GLN A 96 -6.70 12.33 6.57
N ASP A 97 -6.20 13.02 5.55
CA ASP A 97 -6.91 13.45 4.36
C ASP A 97 -7.04 12.35 3.28
N ASP A 98 -6.41 11.20 3.50
CA ASP A 98 -6.44 10.02 2.61
C ASP A 98 -6.91 8.76 3.35
N ASN A 99 -7.92 8.91 4.22
CA ASN A 99 -8.50 7.80 5.00
C ASN A 99 -9.65 7.08 4.26
N GLU A 100 -9.73 7.20 2.95
CA GLU A 100 -10.68 6.42 2.15
C GLU A 100 -10.36 4.91 2.25
N ALA A 101 -11.34 4.05 1.97
CA ALA A 101 -11.07 2.62 1.95
C ALA A 101 -9.98 2.30 0.92
N ALA A 102 -9.02 1.46 1.31
CA ALA A 102 -7.94 1.00 0.45
C ALA A 102 -7.77 -0.52 0.59
N TYR A 103 -7.11 -1.17 -0.36
CA TYR A 103 -6.86 -2.60 -0.36
C TYR A 103 -5.35 -2.86 -0.35
N LEU A 104 -4.88 -3.51 0.70
CA LEU A 104 -3.49 -3.89 0.88
C LEU A 104 -3.26 -5.30 0.37
N SER A 105 -2.22 -5.47 -0.44
CA SER A 105 -1.64 -6.77 -0.79
C SER A 105 -0.17 -6.80 -0.39
N LEU A 106 0.24 -7.80 0.38
CA LEU A 106 1.65 -8.04 0.75
C LEU A 106 2.08 -9.40 0.19
N CYS A 107 3.07 -9.41 -0.70
CA CYS A 107 3.40 -10.57 -1.52
C CYS A 107 4.90 -10.83 -1.59
N SER A 108 5.29 -12.09 -1.77
CA SER A 108 6.68 -12.55 -1.71
C SER A 108 7.33 -12.76 -3.08
N ASP A 109 6.54 -12.94 -4.15
CA ASP A 109 7.04 -13.07 -5.52
C ASP A 109 6.77 -11.78 -6.30
N TYR A 110 7.85 -11.02 -6.53
CA TYR A 110 7.81 -9.77 -7.27
C TYR A 110 9.12 -9.48 -7.99
N LYS A 111 9.05 -8.62 -8.99
CA LYS A 111 10.19 -8.09 -9.74
C LYS A 111 10.03 -6.60 -9.92
N GLN A 112 11.07 -5.86 -9.54
CA GLN A 112 11.19 -4.44 -9.87
C GLN A 112 11.99 -4.30 -11.17
N TYR A 113 11.50 -3.49 -12.09
CA TYR A 113 12.18 -3.18 -13.35
C TYR A 113 12.98 -1.87 -13.22
N ASN A 114 13.89 -1.65 -14.18
CA ASN A 114 14.79 -0.47 -14.17
C ASN A 114 14.05 0.88 -14.30
N ASP A 115 12.81 0.86 -14.79
CA ASP A 115 11.95 2.04 -14.90
C ASP A 115 11.16 2.34 -13.61
N GLY A 116 11.39 1.56 -12.54
CA GLY A 116 10.70 1.67 -11.26
C GLY A 116 9.33 0.98 -11.22
N SER A 117 8.89 0.35 -12.31
CA SER A 117 7.67 -0.44 -12.31
C SER A 117 7.86 -1.79 -11.63
N TYR A 118 6.75 -2.37 -11.16
CA TYR A 118 6.73 -3.65 -10.47
C TYR A 118 5.86 -4.66 -11.23
N SER A 119 6.35 -5.89 -11.37
CA SER A 119 5.53 -7.06 -11.65
C SER A 119 5.36 -7.83 -10.35
N ILE A 120 4.12 -7.92 -9.86
CA ILE A 120 3.78 -8.58 -8.60
C ILE A 120 2.93 -9.80 -8.93
N ASN A 121 3.38 -10.98 -8.49
CA ASN A 121 2.57 -12.18 -8.57
C ASN A 121 1.61 -12.20 -7.38
N TYR A 122 0.36 -11.79 -7.61
CA TYR A 122 -0.62 -11.70 -6.54
C TYR A 122 -0.93 -13.06 -5.89
N ASP A 123 -0.76 -14.19 -6.57
CA ASP A 123 -1.02 -15.50 -5.94
C ASP A 123 0.00 -15.85 -4.85
N SER A 124 1.10 -15.10 -4.74
CA SER A 124 2.10 -15.21 -3.67
C SER A 124 1.79 -14.35 -2.43
N CYS A 125 0.63 -13.69 -2.38
CA CYS A 125 0.36 -12.77 -1.27
C CYS A 125 0.08 -13.51 0.04
N LEU A 126 0.83 -13.13 1.07
CA LEU A 126 0.70 -13.61 2.44
C LEU A 126 -0.43 -12.91 3.19
N LEU A 127 -0.65 -11.64 2.85
CA LEU A 127 -1.71 -10.81 3.42
C LEU A 127 -2.45 -10.08 2.31
N ARG A 128 -3.79 -10.09 2.42
CA ARG A 128 -4.72 -9.37 1.56
C ARG A 128 -5.86 -8.85 2.43
N THR A 129 -6.01 -7.54 2.55
CA THR A 129 -7.01 -6.95 3.44
C THR A 129 -7.46 -5.56 2.98
N SER A 130 -8.69 -5.18 3.31
CA SER A 130 -9.14 -3.79 3.23
C SER A 130 -8.66 -3.01 4.44
N LEU A 131 -8.19 -1.77 4.22
CA LEU A 131 -7.86 -0.80 5.25
C LEU A 131 -8.95 0.27 5.28
N SER A 132 -9.59 0.43 6.44
CA SER A 132 -10.57 1.49 6.74
C SER A 132 -10.05 2.50 7.75
N ASP A 133 -9.06 2.10 8.55
CA ASP A 133 -8.51 2.90 9.62
C ASP A 133 -7.18 3.56 9.21
N ILE A 134 -6.85 4.64 9.89
CA ILE A 134 -5.61 5.39 9.64
C ILE A 134 -4.39 4.53 9.94
N ASN A 135 -4.47 3.71 10.99
CA ASN A 135 -3.39 2.84 11.42
C ASN A 135 -3.77 1.38 11.20
N TYR A 136 -2.85 0.60 10.67
CA TYR A 136 -2.97 -0.83 10.53
C TYR A 136 -1.70 -1.53 10.99
N GLU A 137 -1.84 -2.59 11.76
CA GLU A 137 -0.72 -3.38 12.29
C GLU A 137 -1.01 -4.87 12.11
N ALA A 138 0.01 -5.65 11.72
CA ALA A 138 -0.08 -7.09 11.56
C ALA A 138 1.29 -7.76 11.76
N VAL A 139 1.27 -9.00 12.23
CA VAL A 139 2.47 -9.86 12.26
C VAL A 139 2.50 -10.72 11.00
N ILE A 140 3.60 -10.66 10.26
CA ILE A 140 3.83 -11.38 9.02
C ILE A 140 4.86 -12.47 9.27
N ILE A 141 4.49 -13.72 8.98
CA ILE A 141 5.40 -14.86 9.11
C ILE A 141 5.83 -15.29 7.71
N VAL A 142 7.13 -15.37 7.49
CA VAL A 142 7.74 -15.81 6.22
C VAL A 142 8.76 -16.90 6.46
N THR A 143 9.06 -17.67 5.43
CA THR A 143 10.16 -18.63 5.50
C THR A 143 11.52 -17.94 5.33
N ASN A 144 12.58 -18.55 5.84
CA ASN A 144 13.96 -18.01 5.76
C ASN A 144 14.45 -17.83 4.31
N ASP A 145 13.94 -18.62 3.37
CA ASP A 145 14.28 -18.53 1.94
C ASP A 145 13.50 -17.46 1.19
N THR A 146 12.54 -16.77 1.85
CA THR A 146 11.85 -15.63 1.27
C THR A 146 12.81 -14.43 1.18
N PRO A 147 13.18 -13.95 -0.03
CA PRO A 147 14.21 -12.92 -0.20
C PRO A 147 13.73 -11.50 0.13
N GLY A 148 12.42 -11.29 0.22
CA GLY A 148 11.83 -9.98 0.43
C GLY A 148 10.31 -10.02 0.27
N LEU A 149 9.68 -8.88 0.56
CA LEU A 149 8.25 -8.68 0.40
C LEU A 149 7.98 -7.37 -0.35
N VAL A 150 6.87 -7.32 -1.08
CA VAL A 150 6.32 -6.09 -1.67
C VAL A 150 4.93 -5.84 -1.13
N ALA A 151 4.66 -4.62 -0.69
CA ALA A 151 3.32 -4.15 -0.37
C ALA A 151 2.80 -3.27 -1.52
N ALA A 152 1.58 -3.55 -1.96
CA ALA A 152 0.82 -2.71 -2.87
C ALA A 152 -0.48 -2.27 -2.18
N LEU A 153 -0.64 -0.97 -1.98
CA LEU A 153 -1.84 -0.36 -1.44
C LEU A 153 -2.64 0.27 -2.59
N TRP A 154 -3.79 -0.33 -2.86
CA TRP A 154 -4.72 0.09 -3.91
C TRP A 154 -5.82 0.98 -3.33
N PHE A 155 -5.99 2.17 -3.87
CA PHE A 155 -7.10 3.03 -3.49
C PHE A 155 -8.37 2.62 -4.24
N MET A 156 -9.53 2.81 -3.61
CA MET A 156 -10.82 2.58 -4.28
C MET A 156 -11.13 3.68 -5.31
N ASP A 157 -10.51 4.86 -5.18
CA ASP A 157 -10.51 5.89 -6.21
C ASP A 157 -9.54 5.50 -7.34
N GLU A 158 -10.11 5.13 -8.50
CA GLU A 158 -9.36 4.73 -9.69
C GLU A 158 -8.45 5.83 -10.27
N SER A 159 -8.65 7.09 -9.86
CA SER A 159 -7.79 8.21 -10.26
C SER A 159 -6.45 8.23 -9.51
N LYS A 160 -6.38 7.57 -8.35
CA LYS A 160 -5.17 7.46 -7.52
C LYS A 160 -4.34 6.25 -7.96
N LYS A 161 -3.04 6.46 -8.17
CA LYS A 161 -2.10 5.36 -8.41
C LYS A 161 -1.86 4.59 -7.12
N PRO A 162 -1.68 3.26 -7.17
CA PRO A 162 -1.35 2.50 -5.97
C PRO A 162 0.00 2.93 -5.39
N LEU A 163 0.11 2.89 -4.07
CA LEU A 163 1.39 3.03 -3.38
C LEU A 163 2.06 1.67 -3.31
N ILE A 164 3.31 1.58 -3.74
CA ILE A 164 4.08 0.34 -3.75
C ILE A 164 5.37 0.58 -2.99
N THR A 165 5.70 -0.34 -2.08
CA THR A 165 6.96 -0.36 -1.34
C THR A 165 7.46 -1.79 -1.21
N ASP A 166 8.77 -2.00 -1.22
CA ASP A 166 9.37 -3.32 -1.06
C ASP A 166 10.50 -3.32 -0.04
N TRP A 167 10.67 -4.47 0.60
CA TRP A 167 11.74 -4.76 1.54
C TRP A 167 12.49 -6.01 1.08
N ARG A 168 13.82 -5.98 1.26
CA ARG A 168 14.71 -7.11 1.00
C ARG A 168 15.46 -7.46 2.27
N PHE A 169 15.64 -8.75 2.52
CA PHE A 169 16.26 -9.28 3.73
C PHE A 169 17.49 -10.13 3.41
#